data_AF-A0A1V6IZJ1-F1
#
_entry.id   AF-A0A1V6IZJ1-F1
#
_cell.length_a   1.000
_cell.length_b   1.000
_cell.length_c   1.000
_cell.angle_alpha   90.00
_cell.angle_beta   90.00
_cell.angle_gamma   90.00
#
_symmetry.space_group_name_H-M   'P 1'
#
loop_
_entity.id
_entity.type
_entity.pdbx_description
1 polymer ?
#
loop_
_entity_poly.entity_id
_entity_poly.type
_entity_poly.pdbx_seq_one_letter_code
_entity_poly.pdbx_strand_id
1 'polypeptide(L)'
;MFRCLSSLLAVGVIGARLAAAQTVVPPPAGTADTNATQPIVIYPAGQEPQPEPSPVLWQGHVATLGAVTLDASTKTVTATGWVNQTAGLIEVLACGIQGKVHESVFVIPLNPLDLQAALLLTGLKSGPPMPAVGEGPPHGDPVNIFVDWQEGDETRTARAEAFIWNNETDSVLPDTPWTFTGSMIKDGHFKAFAEESYVVSYWDPYAIINLPLPCGADDEILAVNTNIVPAYRTPITMRFVPAAP
;
A
#
# COMPACT_ATOMS: atom_id res chain seq x y z
N MET A 1 36.83 43.30 38.88
CA MET A 1 35.67 43.88 38.16
C MET A 1 34.40 43.19 38.67
N PHE A 2 33.38 44.00 38.96
CA PHE A 2 31.97 43.77 39.33
C PHE A 2 31.36 42.39 38.95
N ARG A 3 30.40 41.76 39.66
CA ARG A 3 29.47 42.18 40.74
C ARG A 3 28.77 40.96 41.39
N CYS A 4 28.30 41.17 42.63
CA CYS A 4 27.37 40.38 43.46
C CYS A 4 26.20 39.68 42.76
N LEU A 5 25.81 38.50 43.28
CA LEU A 5 24.41 38.08 43.34
C LEU A 5 24.07 37.59 44.77
N SER A 6 23.05 38.22 45.33
CA SER A 6 22.59 38.07 46.71
C SER A 6 21.64 36.88 46.85
N SER A 7 21.87 36.03 47.86
CA SER A 7 20.95 34.97 48.27
C SER A 7 19.96 35.52 49.29
N LEU A 8 18.65 35.41 49.04
CA LEU A 8 17.61 35.63 50.05
C LEU A 8 16.94 34.30 50.41
N LEU A 9 17.02 33.95 51.69
CA LEU A 9 16.18 32.96 52.38
C LEU A 9 14.72 33.44 52.41
N ALA A 10 13.78 32.55 52.15
CA ALA A 10 12.39 32.70 52.58
C ALA A 10 11.96 31.45 53.37
N VAL A 11 11.53 31.72 54.60
CA VAL A 11 11.14 30.79 55.66
C VAL A 11 9.79 30.14 55.33
N GLY A 12 9.71 28.82 55.51
CA GLY A 12 8.47 28.06 55.40
C GLY A 12 7.55 28.27 56.61
N VAL A 13 6.25 28.33 56.34
CA VAL A 13 5.20 28.14 57.34
C VAL A 13 4.24 27.07 56.82
N ILE A 14 4.20 25.94 57.53
CA ILE A 14 3.30 24.82 57.30
C ILE A 14 1.96 25.17 57.97
N GLY A 15 0.90 25.28 57.18
CA GLY A 15 -0.48 25.37 57.67
C GLY A 15 -1.29 24.20 57.13
N ALA A 16 -1.52 23.18 57.97
CA ALA A 16 -2.45 22.11 57.67
C ALA A 16 -3.88 22.66 57.61
N ARG A 17 -4.62 22.37 56.54
CA ARG A 17 -6.08 22.55 56.50
C ARG A 17 -6.76 21.23 56.20
N LEU A 18 -7.64 20.84 57.12
CA LEU A 18 -8.54 19.71 57.02
C LEU A 18 -9.45 19.87 55.78
N ALA A 19 -9.57 18.81 55.01
CA ALA A 19 -10.52 18.69 53.91
C ALA A 19 -11.95 18.66 54.48
N ALA A 20 -12.78 19.61 54.07
CA ALA A 20 -14.23 19.52 54.24
C ALA A 20 -14.77 18.60 53.13
N ALA A 21 -15.53 17.57 53.52
CA ALA A 21 -16.21 16.68 52.60
C ALA A 21 -17.25 17.46 51.78
N GLN A 22 -17.05 17.55 50.47
CA GLN A 22 -18.08 17.98 49.55
C GLN A 22 -18.87 16.75 49.11
N THR A 23 -20.16 16.73 49.44
CA THR A 23 -21.14 15.77 48.94
C THR A 23 -21.30 15.96 47.43
N VAL A 24 -20.75 15.04 46.63
CA VAL A 24 -20.99 14.99 45.20
C VAL A 24 -22.43 14.51 44.99
N VAL A 25 -23.28 15.40 44.46
CA VAL A 25 -24.63 15.06 43.99
C VAL A 25 -24.46 14.19 42.74
N PRO A 26 -25.09 12.99 42.67
CA PRO A 26 -24.96 12.15 41.48
C PRO A 26 -25.64 12.82 40.28
N PRO A 27 -25.06 12.70 39.07
CA PRO A 27 -25.69 13.20 37.85
C PRO A 27 -27.01 12.47 37.59
N PRO A 28 -28.00 13.13 36.96
CA PRO A 28 -29.25 12.48 36.59
C PRO A 28 -28.98 11.32 35.64
N ALA A 29 -29.75 10.24 35.78
CA ALA A 29 -29.68 9.05 34.94
C ALA A 29 -29.87 9.43 33.46
N GLY A 30 -28.75 9.56 32.76
CA GLY A 30 -28.64 9.74 31.32
C GLY A 30 -28.26 8.41 30.67
N THR A 31 -28.90 8.13 29.55
CA THR A 31 -28.91 6.89 28.77
C THR A 31 -27.54 6.30 28.47
N ALA A 32 -27.47 4.97 28.56
CA ALA A 32 -26.29 4.13 28.38
C ALA A 32 -25.44 4.47 27.14
N ASP A 33 -24.13 4.59 27.37
CA ASP A 33 -23.09 4.59 26.35
C ASP A 33 -23.11 3.28 25.55
N THR A 34 -23.46 3.34 24.27
CA THR A 34 -23.27 2.23 23.32
C THR A 34 -21.88 2.32 22.71
N ASN A 35 -20.83 2.07 23.50
CA ASN A 35 -19.55 1.61 22.97
C ASN A 35 -19.52 0.09 23.09
N ALA A 36 -20.14 -0.59 22.11
CA ALA A 36 -20.03 -2.02 21.98
C ALA A 36 -18.61 -2.37 21.52
N THR A 37 -17.74 -2.74 22.45
CA THR A 37 -16.47 -3.42 22.15
C THR A 37 -16.84 -4.74 21.47
N GLN A 38 -16.66 -4.83 20.15
CA GLN A 38 -16.83 -6.09 19.44
C GLN A 38 -15.88 -7.13 20.08
N PRO A 39 -16.35 -8.35 20.35
CA PRO A 39 -15.50 -9.39 20.92
C PRO A 39 -14.35 -9.69 19.95
N ILE A 40 -13.14 -9.86 20.50
CA ILE A 40 -11.99 -10.32 19.72
C ILE A 40 -12.30 -11.75 19.25
N VAL A 41 -12.48 -11.92 17.94
CA VAL A 41 -12.62 -13.23 17.32
C VAL A 41 -11.26 -13.68 16.83
N ILE A 42 -10.76 -14.80 17.36
CA ILE A 42 -9.54 -15.44 16.89
C ILE A 42 -9.96 -16.55 15.93
N TYR A 43 -9.65 -16.38 14.66
CA TYR A 43 -9.80 -17.45 13.66
C TYR A 43 -8.52 -18.30 13.67
N PRO A 44 -8.62 -19.61 13.41
CA PRO A 44 -7.45 -20.39 13.02
C PRO A 44 -6.80 -19.75 11.79
N ALA A 45 -5.46 -19.78 11.72
CA ALA A 45 -4.73 -19.22 10.59
C ALA A 45 -5.22 -19.83 9.26
N GLY A 46 -5.64 -18.98 8.32
CA GLY A 46 -6.19 -19.40 7.04
C GLY A 46 -7.67 -19.82 7.08
N GLN A 47 -8.37 -19.47 8.16
CA GLN A 47 -9.82 -19.62 8.30
C GLN A 47 -10.51 -18.28 8.62
N GLU A 48 -9.77 -17.18 8.55
CA GLU A 48 -10.34 -15.85 8.58
C GLU A 48 -11.31 -15.67 7.38
N PRO A 49 -12.50 -15.07 7.59
CA PRO A 49 -13.38 -14.74 6.48
C PRO A 49 -12.65 -13.77 5.54
N GLN A 50 -12.65 -14.08 4.24
CA GLN A 50 -12.06 -13.19 3.24
C GLN A 50 -12.90 -11.91 3.12
N PRO A 51 -12.27 -10.73 2.95
CA PRO A 51 -13.00 -9.50 2.72
C PRO A 51 -13.90 -9.61 1.49
N GLU A 52 -15.14 -9.16 1.62
CA GLU A 52 -16.05 -9.03 0.47
C GLU A 52 -15.55 -7.91 -0.47
N PRO A 53 -15.80 -8.01 -1.78
CA PRO A 53 -15.51 -6.92 -2.71
C PRO A 53 -16.34 -5.68 -2.35
N SER A 54 -15.77 -4.50 -2.55
CA SER A 54 -16.54 -3.26 -2.44
C SER A 54 -17.59 -3.19 -3.55
N PRO A 55 -18.78 -2.61 -3.29
CA PRO A 55 -19.74 -2.31 -4.35
C PRO A 55 -19.12 -1.41 -5.43
N VAL A 56 -19.43 -1.69 -6.69
CA VAL A 56 -19.01 -0.84 -7.82
C VAL A 56 -19.99 0.32 -7.97
N LEU A 57 -19.54 1.54 -7.66
CA LEU A 57 -20.35 2.75 -7.72
C LEU A 57 -20.00 3.58 -8.96
N TRP A 58 -20.95 3.71 -9.89
CA TRP A 58 -20.75 4.46 -11.14
C TRP A 58 -21.25 5.90 -11.06
N GLN A 59 -20.43 6.82 -11.57
CA GLN A 59 -20.75 8.24 -11.79
C GLN A 59 -20.25 8.66 -13.18
N GLY A 60 -21.15 8.67 -14.17
CA GLY A 60 -20.76 8.88 -15.56
C GLY A 60 -19.84 7.76 -16.06
N HIS A 61 -18.66 8.11 -16.57
CA HIS A 61 -17.64 7.14 -17.00
C HIS A 61 -16.71 6.68 -15.87
N VAL A 62 -16.85 7.20 -14.64
CA VAL A 62 -16.00 6.82 -13.51
C VAL A 62 -16.70 5.77 -12.66
N ALA A 63 -16.03 4.66 -12.38
CA ALA A 63 -16.41 3.68 -11.35
C ALA A 63 -15.50 3.83 -10.12
N THR A 64 -16.06 3.67 -8.93
CA THR A 64 -15.32 3.56 -7.66
C THR A 64 -15.57 2.18 -7.06
N LEU A 65 -14.49 1.49 -6.70
CA LEU A 65 -14.45 0.20 -6.02
C LEU A 65 -13.58 0.37 -4.77
N GLY A 66 -14.20 0.67 -3.62
CA GLY A 66 -13.46 0.95 -2.40
C GLY A 66 -12.50 2.13 -2.57
N ALA A 67 -11.20 1.87 -2.41
CA ALA A 67 -10.11 2.85 -2.57
C ALA A 67 -9.57 2.94 -4.01
N VAL A 68 -10.14 2.20 -4.95
CA VAL A 68 -9.73 2.13 -6.36
C VAL A 68 -10.75 2.87 -7.22
N THR A 69 -10.27 3.65 -8.19
CA THR A 69 -11.12 4.26 -9.21
C THR A 69 -10.77 3.75 -10.60
N LEU A 70 -11.77 3.66 -11.47
CA LEU A 70 -11.63 3.35 -12.89
C LEU A 70 -12.28 4.48 -13.68
N ASP A 71 -11.51 5.15 -14.53
CA ASP A 71 -12.07 5.95 -15.61
C ASP A 71 -12.24 5.07 -16.86
N ALA A 72 -13.48 4.69 -17.17
CA ALA A 72 -13.80 3.83 -18.30
C ALA A 72 -13.59 4.52 -19.66
N SER A 73 -13.50 5.85 -19.71
CA SER A 73 -13.25 6.58 -20.96
C SER A 73 -11.80 6.45 -21.40
N THR A 74 -10.87 6.51 -20.45
CA THR A 74 -9.43 6.33 -20.67
C THR A 74 -8.93 4.93 -20.36
N LYS A 75 -9.79 4.08 -19.77
CA LYS A 75 -9.47 2.76 -19.22
C LYS A 75 -8.37 2.81 -18.16
N THR A 76 -8.29 3.90 -17.40
CA THR A 76 -7.27 4.09 -16.38
C THR A 76 -7.79 3.65 -15.02
N VAL A 77 -7.14 2.67 -14.40
CA VAL A 77 -7.36 2.32 -13.00
C VAL A 77 -6.38 3.13 -12.15
N THR A 78 -6.85 3.70 -11.05
CA THR A 78 -6.05 4.55 -10.17
C THR A 78 -6.20 4.11 -8.72
N ALA A 79 -5.08 4.10 -8.00
CA ALA A 79 -5.03 3.93 -6.56
C ALA A 79 -4.01 4.90 -5.95
N THR A 80 -4.17 5.24 -4.68
CA THR A 80 -3.27 6.17 -3.97
C THR A 80 -2.53 5.44 -2.85
N GLY A 81 -1.33 5.89 -2.54
CA GLY A 81 -0.46 5.26 -1.56
C GLY A 81 0.68 6.18 -1.14
N TRP A 82 1.78 5.60 -0.69
CA TRP A 82 2.98 6.35 -0.33
C TRP A 82 4.26 5.58 -0.62
N VAL A 83 5.38 6.32 -0.74
CA VAL A 83 6.73 5.76 -0.75
C VAL A 83 7.04 5.12 0.61
N ASN A 84 7.47 3.86 0.58
CA ASN A 84 7.77 3.06 1.75
C ASN A 84 9.26 2.71 1.86
N GLN A 85 9.87 2.16 0.81
CA GLN A 85 11.30 1.85 0.79
C GLN A 85 12.03 2.77 -0.18
N THR A 86 13.15 3.35 0.27
CA THR A 86 13.92 4.35 -0.49
C THR A 86 15.31 3.87 -0.92
N ALA A 87 15.72 2.68 -0.47
CA ALA A 87 16.99 2.03 -0.83
C ALA A 87 16.93 0.53 -0.52
N GLY A 88 17.88 -0.25 -1.04
CA GLY A 88 17.99 -1.70 -0.79
C GLY A 88 17.27 -2.56 -1.81
N LEU A 89 17.41 -3.89 -1.66
CA LEU A 89 16.80 -4.89 -2.52
C LEU A 89 15.27 -4.89 -2.39
N ILE A 90 14.58 -5.25 -3.49
CA ILE A 90 13.12 -5.35 -3.55
C ILE A 90 12.69 -6.60 -4.33
N GLU A 91 11.66 -7.24 -3.83
CA GLU A 91 10.89 -8.25 -4.57
C GLU A 91 9.58 -7.67 -5.12
N VAL A 92 9.15 -6.54 -4.55
CA VAL A 92 7.83 -5.96 -4.78
C VAL A 92 7.95 -4.48 -5.09
N LEU A 93 7.27 -4.01 -6.14
CA LEU A 93 7.17 -2.59 -6.41
C LEU A 93 6.08 -1.94 -5.55
N ALA A 94 4.91 -2.58 -5.46
CA ALA A 94 3.81 -2.09 -4.64
C ALA A 94 3.06 -3.22 -3.93
N CYS A 95 2.84 -3.04 -2.63
CA CYS A 95 2.07 -3.96 -1.78
C CYS A 95 0.98 -3.23 -0.99
N GLY A 96 0.14 -4.00 -0.30
CA GLY A 96 -0.78 -3.49 0.71
C GLY A 96 -0.10 -3.26 2.07
N ILE A 97 -0.86 -2.76 3.06
CA ILE A 97 -0.33 -2.42 4.40
C ILE A 97 0.18 -3.67 5.14
N GLN A 98 -0.43 -4.83 4.90
CA GLN A 98 -0.06 -6.11 5.55
C GLN A 98 0.84 -6.97 4.67
N GLY A 99 1.19 -6.49 3.48
CA GLY A 99 2.06 -7.20 2.55
C GLY A 99 3.55 -7.14 2.92
N LYS A 100 4.38 -7.38 1.92
CA LYS A 100 5.85 -7.43 1.98
C LYS A 100 6.51 -6.05 2.12
N VAL A 101 6.10 -5.26 3.12
CA VAL A 101 6.54 -3.86 3.31
C VAL A 101 8.05 -3.68 3.55
N HIS A 102 8.79 -4.74 3.87
CA HIS A 102 10.24 -4.67 4.09
C HIS A 102 11.07 -4.80 2.80
N GLU A 103 10.39 -5.06 1.68
CA GLU A 103 10.98 -5.28 0.35
C GLU A 103 10.10 -4.64 -0.75
N SER A 104 9.36 -3.58 -0.38
CA SER A 104 8.39 -2.90 -1.24
C SER A 104 8.67 -1.39 -1.36
N VAL A 105 8.80 -0.89 -2.59
CA VAL A 105 8.99 0.55 -2.85
C VAL A 105 7.78 1.36 -2.39
N PHE A 106 6.57 0.92 -2.72
CA PHE A 106 5.32 1.62 -2.42
C PHE A 106 4.38 0.77 -1.56
N VAL A 107 3.59 1.44 -0.73
CA VAL A 107 2.45 0.84 -0.03
C VAL A 107 1.17 1.52 -0.51
N ILE A 108 0.17 0.72 -0.88
CA ILE A 108 -1.13 1.16 -1.39
C ILE A 108 -2.22 0.53 -0.50
N PRO A 109 -2.92 1.29 0.35
CA PRO A 109 -3.91 0.73 1.27
C PRO A 109 -5.25 0.45 0.57
N LEU A 110 -5.37 -0.70 -0.10
CA LEU A 110 -6.60 -1.10 -0.79
C LEU A 110 -7.01 -2.54 -0.51
N ASN A 111 -8.27 -2.88 -0.81
CA ASN A 111 -8.71 -4.26 -0.90
C ASN A 111 -8.21 -4.83 -2.25
N PRO A 112 -7.39 -5.90 -2.27
CA PRO A 112 -6.82 -6.44 -3.50
C PRO A 112 -7.87 -6.91 -4.52
N LEU A 113 -9.05 -7.33 -4.04
CA LEU A 113 -10.15 -7.73 -4.91
C LEU A 113 -10.74 -6.55 -5.67
N ASP A 114 -10.72 -5.35 -5.09
CA ASP A 114 -11.16 -4.11 -5.76
C ASP A 114 -10.21 -3.74 -6.90
N LEU A 115 -8.89 -3.88 -6.69
CA LEU A 115 -7.88 -3.65 -7.72
C LEU A 115 -8.00 -4.67 -8.87
N GLN A 116 -8.09 -5.96 -8.53
CA GLN A 116 -8.32 -7.04 -9.50
C GLN A 116 -9.57 -6.76 -10.34
N ALA A 117 -10.70 -6.44 -9.71
CA ALA A 117 -11.97 -6.16 -10.38
C ALA A 117 -11.88 -4.92 -11.27
N ALA A 118 -11.27 -3.83 -10.80
CA ALA A 118 -11.10 -2.61 -11.59
C ALA A 118 -10.27 -2.85 -12.85
N LEU A 119 -9.18 -3.63 -12.74
CA LEU A 119 -8.34 -4.01 -13.89
C LEU A 119 -9.11 -4.87 -14.89
N LEU A 120 -9.89 -5.86 -14.43
CA LEU A 120 -10.75 -6.65 -15.31
C LEU A 120 -11.80 -5.81 -16.03
N LEU A 121 -12.37 -4.79 -15.38
CA LEU A 121 -13.35 -3.87 -15.98
C LEU A 121 -12.77 -3.02 -17.12
N THR A 122 -11.44 -2.87 -17.22
CA THR A 122 -10.81 -2.22 -18.40
C THR A 122 -10.82 -3.11 -19.66
N GLY A 123 -11.09 -4.40 -19.49
CA GLY A 123 -11.04 -5.43 -20.52
C GLY A 123 -9.74 -6.25 -20.56
N LEU A 124 -8.83 -6.04 -19.60
CA LEU A 124 -7.62 -6.86 -19.45
C LEU A 124 -7.99 -8.31 -19.11
N LYS A 125 -7.16 -9.24 -19.62
CA LYS A 125 -7.27 -10.67 -19.38
C LYS A 125 -6.01 -11.20 -18.71
N SER A 126 -6.20 -11.97 -17.65
CA SER A 126 -5.14 -12.79 -17.06
C SER A 126 -4.75 -13.94 -17.98
N GLY A 127 -3.50 -14.40 -17.88
CA GLY A 127 -3.05 -15.67 -18.46
C GLY A 127 -3.09 -16.83 -17.46
N PRO A 128 -2.62 -18.03 -17.86
CA PRO A 128 -2.37 -19.12 -16.93
C PRO A 128 -1.38 -18.69 -15.82
N PRO A 129 -1.60 -19.10 -14.56
CA PRO A 129 -0.68 -18.76 -13.47
C PRO A 129 0.67 -19.46 -13.67
N MET A 130 1.72 -18.82 -13.18
CA MET A 130 3.05 -19.40 -13.09
C MET A 130 3.06 -20.65 -12.17
N PRO A 131 3.95 -21.64 -12.39
CA PRO A 131 3.99 -22.85 -11.57
C PRO A 131 4.39 -22.59 -10.12
N ALA A 132 5.33 -21.67 -9.91
CA ALA A 132 5.88 -21.30 -8.61
C ALA A 132 6.43 -19.87 -8.62
N VAL A 133 6.77 -19.37 -7.45
CA VAL A 133 7.53 -18.12 -7.29
C VAL A 133 8.90 -18.28 -7.97
N GLY A 134 9.34 -17.27 -8.71
CA GLY A 134 10.57 -17.29 -9.51
C GLY A 134 10.50 -18.11 -10.81
N GLU A 135 9.41 -18.84 -11.08
CA GLU A 135 9.26 -19.69 -12.27
C GLU A 135 8.30 -19.05 -13.29
N GLY A 136 8.85 -18.38 -14.31
CA GLY A 136 8.07 -17.66 -15.34
C GLY A 136 8.38 -18.07 -16.79
N PRO A 137 8.04 -17.23 -17.79
CA PRO A 137 7.56 -15.85 -17.65
C PRO A 137 6.08 -15.75 -17.25
N PRO A 138 5.62 -14.59 -16.76
CA PRO A 138 4.21 -14.34 -16.51
C PRO A 138 3.40 -14.28 -17.81
N HIS A 139 2.12 -14.62 -17.72
CA HIS A 139 1.19 -14.57 -18.85
C HIS A 139 -0.03 -13.69 -18.53
N GLY A 140 -0.45 -12.89 -19.51
CA GLY A 140 -1.60 -12.00 -19.40
C GLY A 140 -1.46 -10.77 -20.29
N ASP A 141 -2.46 -9.91 -20.24
CA ASP A 141 -2.48 -8.70 -21.05
C ASP A 141 -1.49 -7.65 -20.51
N PRO A 142 -0.90 -6.82 -21.40
CA PRO A 142 0.10 -5.84 -21.02
C PRO A 142 -0.55 -4.59 -20.38
N VAL A 143 0.06 -4.08 -19.30
CA VAL A 143 -0.39 -2.90 -18.56
C VAL A 143 0.78 -1.94 -18.31
N ASN A 144 0.64 -0.68 -18.73
CA ASN A 144 1.56 0.38 -18.34
C ASN A 144 1.24 0.86 -16.93
N ILE A 145 2.26 1.06 -16.12
CA ILE A 145 2.12 1.58 -14.76
C ILE A 145 2.87 2.90 -14.66
N PHE A 146 2.17 3.91 -14.16
CA PHE A 146 2.73 5.24 -13.89
C PHE A 146 2.56 5.58 -12.42
N VAL A 147 3.52 6.32 -11.87
CA VAL A 147 3.49 6.83 -10.51
C VAL A 147 3.63 8.35 -10.58
N ASP A 148 2.65 9.04 -10.02
CA ASP A 148 2.65 10.50 -9.88
C ASP A 148 2.91 10.90 -8.43
N TRP A 149 3.72 11.93 -8.20
CA TRP A 149 3.99 12.51 -6.88
C TRP A 149 4.21 14.02 -6.97
N GLN A 150 4.18 14.71 -5.83
CA GLN A 150 4.48 16.14 -5.76
C GLN A 150 5.94 16.38 -5.41
N GLU A 151 6.59 17.26 -6.15
CA GLU A 151 7.91 17.79 -5.85
C GLU A 151 7.82 19.33 -5.79
N GLY A 152 7.66 19.85 -4.57
CA GLY A 152 7.29 21.26 -4.38
C GLY A 152 5.87 21.52 -4.93
N ASP A 153 5.77 22.46 -5.87
CA ASP A 153 4.51 22.81 -6.55
C ASP A 153 4.33 22.07 -7.89
N GLU A 154 5.29 21.22 -8.28
CA GLU A 154 5.24 20.46 -9.53
C GLU A 154 4.77 19.02 -9.31
N THR A 155 3.82 18.57 -10.13
CA THR A 155 3.53 17.14 -10.26
C THR A 155 4.61 16.48 -11.12
N ARG A 156 5.32 15.52 -10.54
CA ARG A 156 6.21 14.60 -11.25
C ARG A 156 5.47 13.32 -11.60
N THR A 157 5.86 12.72 -12.73
CA THR A 157 5.37 11.42 -13.19
C THR A 157 6.55 10.61 -13.68
N ALA A 158 6.59 9.33 -13.31
CA ALA A 158 7.52 8.36 -13.86
C ALA A 158 6.80 7.04 -14.13
N ARG A 159 7.36 6.22 -15.02
CA ARG A 159 6.91 4.84 -15.18
C ARG A 159 7.40 3.97 -14.02
N ALA A 160 6.71 2.87 -13.78
CA ALA A 160 7.07 1.92 -12.72
C ALA A 160 8.52 1.41 -12.81
N GLU A 161 9.02 1.15 -14.02
CA GLU A 161 10.37 0.61 -14.24
C GLU A 161 11.45 1.58 -13.76
N ALA A 162 11.17 2.89 -13.81
CA ALA A 162 12.10 3.93 -13.39
C ALA A 162 12.48 3.84 -11.90
N PHE A 163 11.61 3.25 -11.06
CA PHE A 163 11.86 3.09 -9.62
C PHE A 163 12.72 1.86 -9.29
N ILE A 164 13.11 1.06 -10.28
CA ILE A 164 13.84 -0.18 -10.10
C ILE A 164 15.22 -0.08 -10.74
N TRP A 165 16.25 -0.32 -9.93
CA TRP A 165 17.63 -0.44 -10.36
C TRP A 165 18.01 -1.92 -10.42
N ASN A 166 18.62 -2.35 -11.53
CA ASN A 166 19.20 -3.67 -11.66
C ASN A 166 20.69 -3.58 -11.33
N ASN A 167 21.09 -4.24 -10.23
CA ASN A 167 22.48 -4.26 -9.74
C ASN A 167 23.41 -5.08 -10.64
N GLU A 168 22.89 -6.06 -11.38
CA GLU A 168 23.69 -6.88 -12.31
C GLU A 168 24.09 -6.07 -13.55
N THR A 169 23.15 -5.30 -14.11
CA THR A 169 23.38 -4.49 -15.31
C THR A 169 23.82 -3.05 -15.01
N ASP A 170 23.84 -2.67 -13.74
CA ASP A 170 24.10 -1.31 -13.25
C ASP A 170 23.26 -0.25 -13.99
N SER A 171 21.96 -0.53 -14.12
CA SER A 171 21.05 0.33 -14.88
C SER A 171 19.61 0.27 -14.38
N VAL A 172 18.84 1.30 -14.69
CA VAL A 172 17.37 1.26 -14.58
C VAL A 172 16.82 0.19 -15.53
N LEU A 173 15.70 -0.45 -15.14
CA LEU A 173 15.01 -1.38 -16.04
C LEU A 173 14.53 -0.69 -17.32
N PRO A 174 14.55 -1.37 -18.49
CA PRO A 174 14.01 -0.81 -19.72
C PRO A 174 12.50 -0.64 -19.64
N ASP A 175 11.98 0.37 -20.35
CA ASP A 175 10.53 0.58 -20.49
C ASP A 175 9.86 -0.67 -21.10
N THR A 176 8.89 -1.23 -20.39
CA THR A 176 8.09 -2.36 -20.83
C THR A 176 6.70 -2.29 -20.20
N PRO A 177 5.60 -2.68 -20.87
CA PRO A 177 4.36 -2.88 -20.15
C PRO A 177 4.49 -4.09 -19.21
N TRP A 178 3.96 -3.98 -18.00
CA TRP A 178 3.89 -5.08 -17.04
C TRP A 178 2.83 -6.10 -17.45
N THR A 179 2.85 -7.29 -16.87
CA THR A 179 1.88 -8.34 -17.21
C THR A 179 0.78 -8.39 -16.15
N PHE A 180 -0.45 -8.11 -16.55
CA PHE A 180 -1.61 -8.38 -15.71
C PHE A 180 -1.85 -9.89 -15.64
N THR A 181 -1.25 -10.54 -14.64
CA THR A 181 -1.39 -11.99 -14.40
C THR A 181 -2.70 -12.32 -13.74
N GLY A 182 -3.23 -11.41 -12.92
CA GLY A 182 -4.37 -11.65 -12.05
C GLY A 182 -4.02 -12.65 -10.94
N SER A 183 -4.33 -12.30 -9.70
CA SER A 183 -4.11 -13.24 -8.59
C SER A 183 -5.01 -14.46 -8.73
N MET A 184 -4.50 -15.63 -8.33
CA MET A 184 -5.23 -16.89 -8.40
C MET A 184 -6.14 -17.13 -7.19
N ILE A 185 -7.10 -18.04 -7.38
CA ILE A 185 -7.80 -18.70 -6.29
C ILE A 185 -7.14 -20.06 -6.06
N LYS A 186 -6.71 -20.33 -4.83
CA LYS A 186 -6.10 -21.60 -4.42
C LYS A 186 -6.68 -22.03 -3.09
N ASP A 187 -7.08 -23.29 -2.98
CA ASP A 187 -7.71 -23.86 -1.77
C ASP A 187 -8.90 -23.03 -1.27
N GLY A 188 -9.70 -22.49 -2.19
CA GLY A 188 -10.88 -21.66 -1.89
C GLY A 188 -10.59 -20.21 -1.51
N HIS A 189 -9.32 -19.79 -1.52
CA HIS A 189 -8.91 -18.45 -1.11
C HIS A 189 -8.34 -17.67 -2.29
N PHE A 190 -8.79 -16.42 -2.46
CA PHE A 190 -8.13 -15.46 -3.33
C PHE A 190 -6.80 -15.05 -2.71
N LYS A 191 -5.69 -15.37 -3.39
CA LYS A 191 -4.36 -15.37 -2.79
C LYS A 191 -3.80 -13.99 -2.51
N ALA A 192 -4.14 -12.97 -3.30
CA ALA A 192 -3.73 -11.59 -3.04
C ALA A 192 -4.24 -11.03 -1.71
N PHE A 193 -5.26 -11.62 -1.05
CA PHE A 193 -5.63 -11.24 0.32
C PHE A 193 -4.57 -11.59 1.36
N ALA A 194 -3.88 -12.73 1.18
CA ALA A 194 -2.87 -13.17 2.12
C ALA A 194 -1.52 -12.51 1.85
N GLU A 195 -1.16 -12.38 0.57
CA GLU A 195 0.16 -11.87 0.18
C GLU A 195 0.19 -10.32 0.15
N GLU A 196 -0.93 -9.69 -0.21
CA GLU A 196 -1.02 -8.25 -0.54
C GLU A 196 0.09 -7.77 -1.51
N SER A 197 0.63 -8.66 -2.33
CA SER A 197 1.57 -8.37 -3.41
C SER A 197 0.81 -7.92 -4.66
N TYR A 198 0.81 -6.62 -4.97
CA TYR A 198 0.02 -6.09 -6.08
C TYR A 198 0.83 -6.03 -7.37
N VAL A 199 2.04 -5.49 -7.30
CA VAL A 199 2.93 -5.28 -8.44
C VAL A 199 4.31 -5.79 -8.05
N VAL A 200 4.74 -6.93 -8.62
CA VAL A 200 5.95 -7.64 -8.17
C VAL A 200 7.08 -7.63 -9.19
N SER A 201 8.29 -7.36 -8.73
CA SER A 201 9.51 -7.40 -9.54
C SER A 201 10.11 -8.81 -9.56
N TYR A 202 9.95 -9.58 -8.48
CA TYR A 202 10.22 -11.02 -8.44
C TYR A 202 8.94 -11.79 -8.74
N TRP A 203 9.00 -12.78 -9.64
CA TRP A 203 7.83 -13.46 -10.17
C TRP A 203 7.05 -14.20 -9.10
N ASP A 204 5.77 -13.89 -8.98
CA ASP A 204 4.86 -14.48 -8.00
C ASP A 204 3.50 -14.83 -8.64
N PRO A 205 3.08 -16.12 -8.68
CA PRO A 205 1.78 -16.52 -9.19
C PRO A 205 0.59 -16.01 -8.34
N TYR A 206 0.85 -15.53 -7.13
CA TYR A 206 -0.15 -14.98 -6.23
C TYR A 206 -0.34 -13.46 -6.39
N ALA A 207 0.55 -12.78 -7.12
CA ALA A 207 0.46 -11.35 -7.36
C ALA A 207 -0.53 -10.98 -8.49
N ILE A 208 -1.03 -9.74 -8.45
CA ILE A 208 -1.99 -9.22 -9.44
C ILE A 208 -1.28 -8.84 -10.75
N ILE A 209 -0.11 -8.22 -10.66
CA ILE A 209 0.70 -7.77 -11.81
C ILE A 209 2.16 -8.17 -11.59
N ASN A 210 2.79 -8.73 -12.62
CA ASN A 210 4.17 -9.19 -12.60
C ASN A 210 5.05 -8.43 -13.59
N LEU A 211 6.33 -8.25 -13.27
CA LEU A 211 7.35 -7.77 -14.20
C LEU A 211 7.52 -8.79 -15.35
N PRO A 212 7.57 -8.37 -16.63
CA PRO A 212 7.63 -9.30 -17.76
C PRO A 212 9.07 -9.71 -18.13
N LEU A 213 10.07 -9.10 -17.49
CA LEU A 213 11.47 -9.23 -17.85
C LEU A 213 12.10 -10.47 -17.21
N PRO A 214 13.08 -11.13 -17.86
CA PRO A 214 13.74 -12.33 -17.31
C PRO A 214 14.40 -12.13 -15.95
N CYS A 215 14.80 -10.89 -15.60
CA CYS A 215 15.35 -10.58 -14.28
C CYS A 215 14.32 -10.77 -13.14
N GLY A 216 13.03 -10.92 -13.46
CA GLY A 216 12.03 -11.31 -12.45
C GLY A 216 12.16 -12.75 -11.95
N ALA A 217 13.09 -13.54 -12.47
CA ALA A 217 13.44 -14.86 -11.93
C ALA A 217 14.40 -14.81 -10.72
N ASP A 218 14.92 -13.63 -10.36
CA ASP A 218 15.99 -13.46 -9.39
C ASP A 218 15.63 -12.35 -8.38
N ASP A 219 15.59 -12.71 -7.09
CA ASP A 219 15.24 -11.86 -5.95
C ASP A 219 16.44 -11.08 -5.37
N GLU A 220 17.67 -11.33 -5.86
CA GLU A 220 18.90 -10.75 -5.31
C GLU A 220 19.42 -9.54 -6.12
N ILE A 221 18.90 -9.30 -7.32
CA ILE A 221 19.49 -8.34 -8.28
C ILE A 221 18.75 -7.02 -8.41
N LEU A 222 17.49 -6.93 -7.96
CA LEU A 222 16.66 -5.73 -8.12
C LEU A 222 16.60 -4.90 -6.83
N ALA A 223 16.83 -3.60 -6.95
CA ALA A 223 16.86 -2.66 -5.85
C ALA A 223 16.04 -1.41 -6.15
N VAL A 224 15.76 -0.61 -5.12
CA VAL A 224 15.17 0.72 -5.30
C VAL A 224 16.14 1.62 -6.07
N ASN A 225 15.65 2.26 -7.14
CA ASN A 225 16.40 3.31 -7.82
C ASN A 225 16.44 4.60 -6.98
N THR A 226 17.52 4.75 -6.22
CA THR A 226 17.76 5.89 -5.32
C THR A 226 17.87 7.24 -6.04
N ASN A 227 18.04 7.26 -7.37
CA ASN A 227 18.16 8.49 -8.15
C ASN A 227 16.82 9.22 -8.36
N ILE A 228 15.69 8.52 -8.23
CA ILE A 228 14.36 9.08 -8.54
C ILE A 228 13.33 8.86 -7.44
N VAL A 229 13.51 7.85 -6.59
CA VAL A 229 12.54 7.55 -5.53
C VAL A 229 12.38 8.78 -4.61
N PRO A 230 11.14 9.26 -4.39
CA PRO A 230 10.92 10.40 -3.49
C PRO A 230 11.24 10.04 -2.03
N ALA A 231 11.22 11.03 -1.14
CA ALA A 231 11.39 10.80 0.29
C ALA A 231 10.36 9.81 0.85
N TYR A 232 10.75 9.07 1.90
CA TYR A 232 9.85 8.19 2.64
C TYR A 232 8.55 8.91 3.03
N ARG A 233 7.42 8.22 2.90
CA ARG A 233 6.05 8.72 3.10
C ARG A 233 5.57 9.79 2.13
N THR A 234 6.31 10.11 1.08
CA THR A 234 5.78 10.94 -0.02
C THR A 234 4.52 10.29 -0.58
N PRO A 235 3.37 10.99 -0.61
CA PRO A 235 2.14 10.47 -1.21
C PRO A 235 2.33 10.25 -2.70
N ILE A 236 1.76 9.15 -3.20
CA ILE A 236 1.76 8.82 -4.63
C ILE A 236 0.36 8.51 -5.13
N THR A 237 0.19 8.71 -6.43
CA THR A 237 -0.94 8.19 -7.21
C THR A 237 -0.37 7.19 -8.21
N MET A 238 -0.80 5.94 -8.14
CA MET A 238 -0.43 4.90 -9.10
C MET A 238 -1.55 4.73 -10.12
N ARG A 239 -1.21 4.77 -11.40
CA ARG A 239 -2.13 4.60 -12.53
C ARG A 239 -1.75 3.38 -13.34
N PHE A 240 -2.74 2.52 -13.58
CA PHE A 240 -2.63 1.32 -14.42
C PHE A 240 -3.43 1.56 -15.70
N VAL A 241 -2.76 1.48 -16.84
CA VAL A 241 -3.33 1.79 -18.15
C VAL A 241 -3.08 0.60 -19.08
N PRO A 242 -4.12 -0.06 -19.62
CA PRO A 242 -3.95 -1.12 -20.61
C PRO A 242 -3.02 -0.67 -21.74
N ALA A 243 -2.00 -1.45 -22.03
CA ALA A 243 -1.12 -1.21 -23.16
C ALA A 243 -1.73 -1.83 -24.43
N ALA A 244 -1.28 -1.35 -25.59
CA ALA A 244 -1.61 -2.04 -26.83
C ALA A 244 -1.01 -3.47 -26.79
N PRO A 245 -1.75 -4.49 -27.26
CA PRO A 245 -1.25 -5.85 -27.37
C PRO A 245 -0.12 -5.99 -28.40
#